data_AF-A0A0H4A2J6-F1
#
_entry.id   AF-A0A0H4A2J6-F1
#
_cell.length_a   1.000
_cell.length_b   1.000
_cell.length_c   1.000
_cell.angle_alpha   90.00
_cell.angle_beta   90.00
_cell.angle_gamma   90.00
#
_symmetry.space_group_name_H-M   'P 1'
#
loop_
_entity.id
_entity.type
_entity.pdbx_description
1 polymer ?
#
loop_
_entity_poly.entity_id
_entity_poly.type
_entity_poly.pdbx_seq_one_letter_code
_entity_poly.pdbx_strand_id
1 'polypeptide(L)'
;MIRKLVRWIRERGDKAIIYDKGCVFTCKFYRPETDVILNPFDARCANWDVWCDAKDAPDFENMAAALIPQHGDGDPFWVDSARTIFSSTAFRMSQDNKPATTARLLSLILTSELEALGNFLEGTEAAALASKDIKKTAISIKSVLATYMKSMRF
;
A
#
# COMPACT_ATOMS: atom_id res chain seq x y z
N MET A 1 -22.38 -2.73 23.40
CA MET A 1 -22.65 -1.40 22.83
C MET A 1 -22.48 -1.39 21.32
N ILE A 2 -21.28 -1.65 20.77
CA ILE A 2 -20.99 -1.59 19.32
C ILE A 2 -21.88 -2.52 18.46
N ARG A 3 -22.23 -3.73 18.94
CA ARG A 3 -23.16 -4.63 18.22
C ARG A 3 -24.54 -4.03 17.96
N LYS A 4 -25.04 -3.16 18.84
CA LYS A 4 -26.32 -2.46 18.62
C LYS A 4 -26.17 -1.39 17.53
N LEU A 5 -25.06 -0.65 17.56
CA LEU A 5 -24.69 0.32 16.52
C LEU A 5 -24.63 -0.32 15.13
N VAL A 6 -23.99 -1.47 14.98
CA VAL A 6 -23.93 -2.19 13.68
C VAL A 6 -25.32 -2.56 13.17
N ARG A 7 -26.25 -2.96 14.06
CA ARG A 7 -27.64 -3.22 13.67
C ARG A 7 -28.34 -1.95 13.22
N TRP A 8 -28.20 -0.85 13.95
CA TRP A 8 -28.83 0.42 13.59
C TRP A 8 -28.33 1.00 12.27
N ILE A 9 -27.01 0.95 12.03
CA ILE A 9 -26.40 1.34 10.75
C ILE A 9 -27.05 0.55 9.62
N ARG A 10 -27.16 -0.77 9.80
CA ARG A 10 -27.78 -1.66 8.82
C ARG A 10 -29.27 -1.42 8.61
N GLU A 11 -30.04 -1.24 9.69
CA GLU A 11 -31.48 -0.94 9.63
C GLU A 11 -31.76 0.37 8.88
N ARG A 12 -30.84 1.33 8.95
CA ARG A 12 -30.91 2.59 8.20
C ARG A 12 -30.42 2.47 6.75
N GLY A 13 -29.77 1.36 6.38
CA GLY A 13 -29.16 1.16 5.05
C GLY A 13 -27.82 1.90 4.86
N ASP A 14 -27.20 2.36 5.94
CA ASP A 14 -25.90 3.05 5.91
C ASP A 14 -24.74 2.06 5.69
N LYS A 15 -23.62 2.56 5.15
CA LYS A 15 -22.36 1.81 5.01
C LYS A 15 -21.47 1.99 6.26
N ALA A 16 -20.68 0.97 6.57
CA ALA A 16 -19.67 1.04 7.62
C ALA A 16 -18.42 0.23 7.25
N ILE A 17 -17.26 0.71 7.71
CA ILE A 17 -16.00 -0.05 7.73
C ILE A 17 -15.79 -0.50 9.17
N ILE A 18 -15.58 -1.81 9.37
CA ILE A 18 -15.42 -2.40 10.69
C ILE A 18 -14.04 -3.04 10.79
N TYR A 19 -13.17 -2.47 11.62
CA TYR A 19 -11.91 -3.11 11.99
C TYR A 19 -12.16 -4.21 13.03
N ASP A 20 -12.30 -5.45 12.58
CA ASP A 20 -12.71 -6.61 13.38
C ASP A 20 -11.55 -7.58 13.68
N LYS A 21 -10.58 -7.14 14.49
CA LYS A 21 -9.41 -7.96 14.86
C LYS A 21 -9.77 -9.32 15.48
N GLY A 22 -10.90 -9.43 16.17
CA GLY A 22 -11.35 -10.65 16.84
C GLY A 22 -12.28 -11.53 16.01
N CYS A 23 -12.61 -11.15 14.77
CA CYS A 23 -13.61 -11.78 13.92
C CYS A 23 -15.01 -11.91 14.57
N VAL A 24 -15.30 -11.15 15.63
CA VAL A 24 -16.53 -11.27 16.42
C VAL A 24 -17.72 -10.66 15.68
N PHE A 25 -17.48 -9.64 14.86
CA PHE A 25 -18.52 -9.01 14.05
C PHE A 25 -18.73 -9.77 12.76
N THR A 26 -17.66 -10.22 12.11
CA THR A 26 -17.69 -11.04 10.91
C THR A 26 -18.53 -12.30 11.16
N CYS A 27 -18.29 -13.03 12.24
CA CYS A 27 -19.08 -14.23 12.58
C CYS A 27 -20.58 -13.97 12.82
N LYS A 28 -20.97 -12.75 13.20
CA LYS A 28 -22.36 -12.45 13.58
C LYS A 28 -23.15 -11.65 12.55
N PHE A 29 -22.46 -10.84 11.76
CA PHE A 29 -23.09 -9.82 10.93
C PHE A 29 -22.74 -9.94 9.46
N TYR A 30 -21.66 -10.64 9.08
CA TYR A 30 -21.25 -10.78 7.69
C TYR A 30 -22.35 -11.41 6.82
N ARG A 31 -22.60 -10.80 5.66
CA ARG A 31 -23.49 -11.30 4.61
C ARG A 31 -22.71 -11.39 3.30
N PRO A 32 -22.49 -12.60 2.74
CA PRO A 32 -21.66 -12.75 1.54
C PRO A 32 -22.23 -12.03 0.31
N GLU A 33 -23.52 -11.73 0.28
CA GLU A 33 -24.18 -11.05 -0.83
C GLU A 33 -23.92 -9.54 -0.86
N THR A 34 -23.51 -8.93 0.26
CA THR A 34 -23.38 -7.47 0.39
C THR A 34 -22.09 -6.99 1.01
N ASP A 35 -21.45 -7.80 1.85
CA ASP A 35 -20.34 -7.39 2.69
C ASP A 35 -19.02 -7.85 2.06
N VAL A 36 -17.99 -7.00 2.15
CA VAL A 36 -16.65 -7.29 1.64
C VAL A 36 -15.70 -7.54 2.82
N ILE A 37 -14.90 -8.61 2.72
CA ILE A 37 -13.82 -8.91 3.67
C ILE A 37 -12.49 -8.51 3.04
N LEU A 38 -11.69 -7.75 3.80
CA LEU A 38 -10.29 -7.45 3.48
C LEU A 38 -9.40 -8.09 4.55
N ASN A 39 -9.04 -9.35 4.31
CA ASN A 39 -8.14 -10.13 5.16
C ASN A 39 -7.43 -11.17 4.29
N PRO A 40 -6.13 -11.02 3.99
CA PRO A 40 -5.42 -11.93 3.07
C PRO A 40 -5.39 -13.41 3.54
N PHE A 41 -5.70 -13.67 4.82
CA PHE A 41 -5.77 -15.03 5.37
C PHE A 41 -7.18 -15.62 5.42
N ASP A 42 -8.19 -14.91 4.87
CA ASP A 42 -9.56 -15.40 4.75
C ASP A 42 -9.85 -15.76 3.28
N ALA A 43 -10.34 -16.98 3.03
CA ALA A 43 -10.66 -17.45 1.68
C ALA A 43 -11.75 -16.61 0.97
N ARG A 44 -12.52 -15.80 1.73
CA ARG A 44 -13.55 -14.90 1.21
C ARG A 44 -13.04 -13.49 0.93
N CYS A 45 -11.75 -13.24 1.11
CA CYS A 45 -11.14 -11.93 0.88
C CYS A 45 -11.41 -11.47 -0.54
N ALA A 46 -11.77 -10.19 -0.70
CA ALA A 46 -11.76 -9.57 -2.01
C ALA A 46 -10.33 -9.55 -2.55
N ASN A 47 -10.19 -9.84 -3.85
CA ASN A 47 -8.93 -9.64 -4.55
C ASN A 47 -8.70 -8.14 -4.70
N TRP A 48 -7.70 -7.61 -3.98
CA TRP A 48 -7.38 -6.20 -3.97
C TRP A 48 -5.88 -6.00 -4.21
N ASP A 49 -5.56 -5.01 -5.02
CA ASP A 49 -4.22 -4.47 -5.18
C ASP A 49 -4.30 -2.94 -5.25
N VAL A 50 -3.14 -2.27 -5.20
CA VAL A 50 -3.07 -0.81 -5.16
C VAL A 50 -3.65 -0.14 -6.41
N TRP A 51 -3.65 -0.83 -7.55
CA TRP A 51 -4.16 -0.30 -8.83
C TRP A 51 -5.68 -0.43 -8.93
N CYS A 52 -6.34 -1.16 -8.03
CA CYS A 52 -7.80 -1.15 -7.91
C CYS A 52 -8.29 0.25 -7.54
N ASP A 53 -7.60 0.92 -6.59
CA ASP A 53 -8.00 2.22 -6.04
C ASP A 53 -7.24 3.42 -6.65
N ALA A 54 -6.00 3.23 -7.11
CA ALA A 54 -5.19 4.31 -7.68
C ALA A 54 -5.14 4.27 -9.21
N LYS A 55 -5.46 5.41 -9.86
CA LYS A 55 -5.45 5.56 -11.32
C LYS A 55 -4.44 6.61 -11.77
N ASP A 56 -4.41 7.74 -11.10
CA ASP A 56 -3.55 8.87 -11.41
C ASP A 56 -2.45 9.06 -10.36
N ALA A 57 -1.40 9.82 -10.70
CA ALA A 57 -0.26 10.04 -9.80
C ALA A 57 -0.64 10.47 -8.37
N PRO A 58 -1.60 11.39 -8.14
CA PRO A 58 -2.02 11.77 -6.79
C PRO A 58 -2.65 10.63 -5.99
N ASP A 59 -3.30 9.66 -6.64
CA ASP A 59 -3.87 8.51 -5.94
C ASP A 59 -2.76 7.61 -5.36
N PHE A 60 -1.67 7.44 -6.11
CA PHE A 60 -0.50 6.69 -5.65
C PHE A 60 0.23 7.40 -4.52
N GLU A 61 0.27 8.74 -4.53
CA GLU A 61 0.80 9.55 -3.42
C GLU A 61 -0.06 9.39 -2.15
N ASN A 62 -1.39 9.45 -2.30
CA ASN A 62 -2.33 9.21 -1.19
C ASN A 62 -2.18 7.78 -0.63
N MET A 63 -2.02 6.79 -1.50
CA MET A 63 -1.75 5.40 -1.10
C MET A 63 -0.42 5.28 -0.34
N ALA A 64 0.62 5.97 -0.81
CA ALA A 64 1.92 6.00 -0.14
C ALA A 64 1.83 6.61 1.26
N ALA A 65 1.08 7.71 1.40
CA ALA A 65 0.87 8.39 2.67
C ALA A 65 0.09 7.53 3.67
N ALA A 66 -0.91 6.77 3.21
CA ALA A 66 -1.67 5.85 4.03
C ALA A 66 -0.85 4.63 4.46
N LEU A 67 0.00 4.10 3.57
CA LEU A 67 0.83 2.92 3.81
C LEU A 67 2.05 3.22 4.71
N ILE A 68 2.68 4.38 4.51
CA ILE A 68 3.92 4.80 5.16
C ILE A 68 3.60 6.00 6.05
N PRO A 69 3.17 5.80 7.31
CA PRO A 69 2.87 6.90 8.22
C PRO A 69 4.12 7.68 8.61
N GLN A 70 3.95 9.00 8.77
CA GLN A 70 4.95 9.86 9.40
C GLN A 70 4.91 9.61 10.91
N HIS A 71 6.04 9.31 11.54
CA HIS A 71 6.11 9.11 12.99
C HIS A 71 7.09 10.06 13.67
N GLY A 72 6.63 10.67 14.77
CA GLY A 72 7.44 11.47 15.67
C GLY A 72 8.09 12.68 14.98
N ASP A 73 9.13 13.20 15.63
CA ASP A 73 9.89 14.37 15.19
C ASP A 73 11.15 13.98 14.40
N GLY A 74 11.18 12.77 13.82
CA GLY A 74 12.27 12.31 12.98
C GLY A 74 12.35 13.08 11.67
N ASP A 75 13.51 13.04 11.02
CA ASP A 75 13.73 13.71 9.74
C ASP A 75 12.72 13.19 8.68
N PRO A 76 11.82 14.05 8.15
CA PRO A 76 10.81 13.65 7.18
C PRO A 76 11.40 13.12 5.88
N PHE A 77 12.66 13.48 5.57
CA PHE A 77 13.34 13.05 4.36
C PHE A 77 13.24 11.55 4.10
N TRP A 78 13.38 10.71 5.14
CA TRP A 78 13.38 9.25 4.97
C TRP A 78 12.02 8.69 4.59
N VAL A 79 10.95 9.23 5.20
CA VAL A 79 9.58 8.81 4.95
C VAL A 79 9.10 9.36 3.62
N ASP A 80 9.37 10.63 3.34
CA ASP A 80 8.94 11.26 2.08
C ASP A 80 9.68 10.66 0.89
N SER A 81 10.98 10.40 1.01
CA SER A 81 11.73 9.68 -0.03
C SER A 81 11.18 8.27 -0.28
N ALA A 82 10.79 7.56 0.80
CA ALA A 82 10.17 6.25 0.67
C ALA A 82 8.82 6.34 -0.04
N ARG A 83 7.97 7.31 0.32
CA ARG A 83 6.69 7.55 -0.34
C ARG A 83 6.86 7.87 -1.82
N THR A 84 7.80 8.75 -2.17
CA THR A 84 8.10 9.12 -3.57
C THR A 84 8.56 7.91 -4.39
N ILE A 85 9.42 7.05 -3.85
CA ILE A 85 9.83 5.82 -4.54
C ILE A 85 8.62 4.89 -4.74
N PHE A 86 7.79 4.70 -3.71
CA PHE A 86 6.61 3.83 -3.81
C PHE A 86 5.62 4.36 -4.86
N SER A 87 5.22 5.63 -4.76
CA SER A 87 4.22 6.23 -5.65
C SER A 87 4.71 6.26 -7.09
N SER A 88 5.96 6.69 -7.32
CA SER A 88 6.57 6.71 -8.66
C SER A 88 6.69 5.32 -9.26
N THR A 89 7.07 4.31 -8.47
CA THR A 89 7.20 2.94 -8.97
C THR A 89 5.83 2.37 -9.34
N ALA A 90 4.84 2.50 -8.46
CA ALA A 90 3.49 1.97 -8.69
C ALA A 90 2.79 2.68 -9.85
N PHE A 91 2.93 4.00 -9.95
CA PHE A 91 2.40 4.78 -11.07
C PHE A 91 3.08 4.42 -12.38
N ARG A 92 4.43 4.31 -12.42
CA ARG A 92 5.12 3.91 -13.65
C ARG A 92 4.77 2.49 -14.09
N MET A 93 4.52 1.58 -13.15
CA MET A 93 4.00 0.24 -13.45
C MET A 93 2.61 0.27 -14.08
N SER A 94 1.76 1.26 -13.78
CA SER A 94 0.44 1.37 -14.41
C SER A 94 0.50 1.83 -15.87
N GLN A 95 1.61 2.46 -16.26
CA GLN A 95 1.85 2.99 -17.61
C GLN A 95 2.66 2.03 -18.51
N ASP A 96 3.19 0.94 -17.96
CA ASP A 96 3.98 -0.01 -18.74
C ASP A 96 3.13 -1.14 -19.34
N ASN A 97 3.66 -1.80 -20.37
CA ASN A 97 2.96 -2.88 -21.09
C ASN A 97 2.99 -4.23 -20.35
N LYS A 98 3.33 -4.27 -19.06
CA LYS A 98 3.38 -5.49 -18.26
C LYS A 98 2.31 -5.45 -17.17
N PRO A 99 1.83 -6.62 -16.70
CA PRO A 99 0.90 -6.65 -15.59
C PRO A 99 1.47 -5.94 -14.35
N ALA A 100 0.68 -5.03 -13.81
CA ALA A 100 0.94 -4.38 -12.54
C ALA A 100 0.48 -5.33 -11.42
N THR A 101 1.43 -5.90 -10.68
CA THR A 101 1.12 -6.85 -9.60
C THR A 101 1.90 -6.49 -8.34
N THR A 102 1.31 -6.78 -7.18
CA THR A 102 1.95 -6.55 -5.88
C THR A 102 3.28 -7.30 -5.76
N ALA A 103 3.36 -8.52 -6.29
CA ALA A 103 4.61 -9.29 -6.32
C ALA A 103 5.71 -8.60 -7.13
N ARG A 104 5.38 -8.04 -8.29
CA ARG A 104 6.33 -7.29 -9.13
C ARG A 104 6.77 -5.99 -8.47
N LEU A 105 5.85 -5.26 -7.84
CA LEU A 105 6.16 -4.04 -7.08
C LEU A 105 7.12 -4.32 -5.93
N LEU A 106 6.83 -5.35 -5.14
CA LEU A 106 7.69 -5.77 -4.04
C LEU A 106 9.06 -6.25 -4.54
N SER A 107 9.11 -6.97 -5.66
CA SER A 107 10.36 -7.41 -6.26
C SER A 107 11.23 -6.23 -6.69
N LEU A 108 10.65 -5.22 -7.39
CA LEU A 108 11.36 -4.01 -7.80
C LEU A 108 11.82 -3.18 -6.60
N ILE A 109 10.97 -2.97 -5.61
CA ILE A 109 11.30 -2.06 -4.51
C ILE A 109 12.21 -2.74 -3.49
N LEU A 110 11.96 -3.99 -3.12
CA LEU A 110 12.62 -4.63 -1.97
C LEU A 110 13.77 -5.56 -2.38
N THR A 111 13.70 -6.20 -3.54
CA THR A 111 14.60 -7.31 -3.90
C THR A 111 15.55 -6.98 -5.04
N SER A 112 15.18 -6.08 -5.95
CA SER A 112 16.06 -5.73 -7.05
C SER A 112 17.30 -4.98 -6.58
N GLU A 113 18.36 -5.08 -7.40
CA GLU A 113 19.51 -4.20 -7.28
C GLU A 113 19.08 -2.73 -7.39
N LEU A 114 19.80 -1.87 -6.68
CA LEU A 114 19.51 -0.44 -6.64
C LEU A 114 19.55 0.18 -8.05
N GLU A 115 20.51 -0.26 -8.87
CA GLU A 115 20.64 0.17 -10.26
C GLU A 115 19.41 -0.21 -11.11
N ALA A 116 18.84 -1.40 -10.91
CA ALA A 116 17.64 -1.81 -11.63
C ALA A 116 16.42 -0.94 -11.26
N LEU A 117 16.28 -0.59 -9.97
CA LEU A 117 15.23 0.32 -9.52
C LEU A 117 15.45 1.75 -10.04
N GLY A 118 16.68 2.25 -9.98
CA GLY A 118 17.06 3.57 -10.52
C GLY A 118 16.78 3.68 -12.03
N ASN A 119 17.18 2.67 -12.81
CA ASN A 119 16.90 2.60 -14.24
C ASN A 119 15.39 2.51 -14.52
N PHE A 120 14.65 1.74 -13.73
CA PHE A 120 13.20 1.67 -13.86
C PHE A 120 12.55 3.04 -13.63
N LEU A 121 13.08 3.83 -12.70
CA LEU A 121 12.57 5.16 -12.34
C LEU A 121 13.18 6.29 -13.17
N GLU A 122 14.03 6.00 -14.15
CA GLU A 122 14.71 7.04 -14.95
C GLU A 122 13.70 8.00 -15.61
N GLY A 123 13.93 9.30 -15.45
CA GLY A 123 13.01 10.34 -15.91
C GLY A 123 11.89 10.70 -14.92
N THR A 124 11.88 10.12 -13.72
CA THR A 124 11.03 10.58 -12.60
C THR A 124 11.88 11.24 -11.50
N GLU A 125 11.23 11.97 -10.60
CA GLU A 125 11.87 12.55 -9.41
C GLU A 125 12.49 11.49 -8.49
N ALA A 126 11.95 10.28 -8.48
CA ALA A 126 12.43 9.18 -7.64
C ALA A 126 13.76 8.58 -8.12
N ALA A 127 14.19 8.84 -9.36
CA ALA A 127 15.45 8.34 -9.91
C ALA A 127 16.66 8.77 -9.06
N ALA A 128 16.67 10.03 -8.60
CA ALA A 128 17.75 10.56 -7.77
C ALA A 128 17.84 9.84 -6.42
N LEU A 129 16.69 9.47 -5.84
CA LEU A 129 16.57 8.77 -4.55
C LEU A 129 17.03 7.30 -4.63
N ALA A 130 16.99 6.72 -5.83
CA ALA A 130 17.44 5.37 -6.13
C ALA A 130 18.81 5.31 -6.84
N SER A 131 19.56 6.42 -6.89
CA SER A 131 20.85 6.47 -7.58
C SER A 131 21.97 5.72 -6.84
N LYS A 132 22.87 5.11 -7.62
CA LYS A 132 24.10 4.47 -7.12
C LYS A 132 25.06 5.47 -6.47
N ASP A 133 25.00 6.75 -6.85
CA ASP A 133 25.88 7.80 -6.32
C ASP A 133 25.57 8.10 -4.84
N ILE A 134 24.35 7.79 -4.40
CA ILE A 134 23.90 7.95 -3.01
C ILE A 134 23.59 6.60 -2.33
N LYS A 135 24.38 5.56 -2.63
CA LYS A 135 24.13 4.17 -2.20
C LYS A 135 23.75 4.01 -0.73
N LYS A 136 24.45 4.66 0.21
CA LYS A 136 24.14 4.56 1.65
C LYS A 136 22.76 5.12 1.98
N THR A 137 22.43 6.29 1.44
CA THR A 137 21.13 6.96 1.61
C THR A 137 20.00 6.12 1.02
N ALA A 138 20.19 5.61 -0.20
CA ALA A 138 19.21 4.76 -0.87
C ALA A 138 18.92 3.46 -0.10
N ILE A 139 19.94 2.83 0.50
CA ILE A 139 19.75 1.66 1.38
C ILE A 139 18.90 2.01 2.61
N SER A 140 19.10 3.18 3.22
CA SER A 140 18.27 3.64 4.34
C SER A 140 16.82 3.87 3.92
N ILE A 141 16.58 4.48 2.76
CA ILE A 141 15.21 4.68 2.23
C ILE A 141 14.55 3.32 1.94
N LYS A 142 15.27 2.37 1.31
CA LYS A 142 14.78 1.00 1.11
C LYS A 142 14.42 0.29 2.43
N SER A 143 15.12 0.60 3.53
CA SER A 143 14.82 0.02 4.85
C SER A 143 13.50 0.55 5.42
N VAL A 144 13.16 1.83 5.18
CA VAL A 144 11.84 2.39 5.51
C VAL A 144 10.75 1.70 4.68
N LEU A 145 10.93 1.60 3.36
CA LEU A 145 10.02 0.87 2.47
C LEU A 145 9.80 -0.58 2.93
N ALA A 146 10.89 -1.29 3.22
CA ALA A 146 10.85 -2.67 3.70
C ALA A 146 10.14 -2.84 5.04
N THR A 147 10.05 -1.79 5.86
CA THR A 147 9.34 -1.81 7.14
C THR A 147 7.83 -1.79 6.94
N TYR A 148 7.34 -0.90 6.07
CA TYR A 148 5.90 -0.68 5.89
C TYR A 148 5.26 -1.55 4.82
N MET A 149 6.01 -1.97 3.80
CA MET A 149 5.48 -2.80 2.72
C MET A 149 5.35 -4.29 3.07
N LYS A 150 5.70 -4.72 4.29
CA LYS A 150 5.62 -6.15 4.69
C LYS A 150 4.20 -6.68 4.63
N SER A 151 3.21 -5.85 4.93
CA SER A 151 1.78 -6.22 4.89
C SER A 151 1.31 -6.60 3.50
N MET A 152 1.92 -6.05 2.44
CA MET A 152 1.55 -6.31 1.05
C MET A 152 2.01 -7.68 0.53
N ARG A 153 2.75 -8.46 1.35
CA ARG A 153 3.25 -9.78 0.94
C ARG A 153 2.19 -10.88 1.01
N PHE A 154 1.06 -10.60 1.66
CA PHE A 154 0.02 -11.57 1.97
C PHE A 154 -1.21 -11.32 1.12
#